data_AF-A0A950ML67-F1
#
_entry.id   AF-A0A950ML67-F1
#
_cell.length_a   1.000
_cell.length_b   1.000
_cell.length_c   1.000
_cell.angle_alpha   90.00
_cell.angle_beta   90.00
_cell.angle_gamma   90.00
#
_symmetry.space_group_name_H-M   'P 1'
#
loop_
_entity.id
_entity.type
_entity.pdbx_description
1 polymer ?
#
loop_
_entity_poly.entity_id
_entity_poly.type
_entity_poly.pdbx_seq_one_letter_code
_entity_poly.pdbx_strand_id
1 'polypeptide(L)'
;MDWINGTVIAGHGVASGRSYDSRYPGGTIRAQKPYFLARGVDLSAYFDGTLNVDLAPHVPAPKHCLFQGRIKWHPDIEELFMLAPIEAEVCGKIYAGLSYYPHPETKKEHFQPATVVELLLPWIEGVGAGSPVKLRFLQA
;
A
#
# COMPACT_ATOMS: atom_id res chain seq x y z
N MET A 1 6.97 6.51 -16.45
CA MET A 1 7.28 5.08 -16.60
C MET A 1 6.16 4.45 -17.39
N ASP A 2 6.44 3.36 -18.09
CA ASP A 2 5.40 2.58 -18.79
C ASP A 2 4.50 1.85 -17.80
N TRP A 3 3.35 1.40 -18.28
CA TRP A 3 2.43 0.56 -17.53
C TRP A 3 3.00 -0.83 -17.32
N ILE A 4 2.88 -1.35 -16.11
CA ILE A 4 3.37 -2.67 -15.70
C ILE A 4 2.16 -3.54 -15.41
N ASN A 5 2.08 -4.71 -16.03
CA ASN A 5 1.01 -5.65 -15.74
C ASN A 5 1.24 -6.32 -14.38
N GLY A 6 0.17 -6.48 -13.63
CA GLY A 6 0.16 -7.17 -12.36
C GLY A 6 -1.14 -7.91 -12.11
N THR A 7 -1.11 -8.76 -11.09
CA THR A 7 -2.28 -9.54 -10.67
C THR A 7 -2.55 -9.26 -9.19
N VAL A 8 -3.81 -9.00 -8.85
CA VAL A 8 -4.21 -8.87 -7.45
C VAL A 8 -4.04 -10.22 -6.75
N ILE A 9 -3.42 -10.21 -5.57
CA ILE A 9 -3.24 -11.40 -4.73
C ILE A 9 -3.86 -11.19 -3.35
N ALA A 10 -4.14 -12.29 -2.67
CA ALA A 10 -4.58 -12.23 -1.28
C ALA A 10 -3.43 -11.74 -0.37
N GLY A 11 -3.74 -10.82 0.54
CA GLY A 11 -2.85 -10.44 1.64
C GLY A 11 -3.11 -11.18 2.92
N HIS A 12 -2.31 -10.90 3.94
CA HIS A 12 -2.53 -11.39 5.30
C HIS A 12 -3.76 -10.79 6.00
N GLY A 13 -4.40 -9.75 5.43
CA GLY A 13 -5.59 -9.11 6.01
C GLY A 13 -5.30 -8.14 7.17
N VAL A 14 -4.04 -7.89 7.48
CA VAL A 14 -3.58 -7.02 8.58
C VAL A 14 -3.87 -5.55 8.29
N ALA A 15 -3.54 -5.08 7.09
CA ALA A 15 -3.80 -3.71 6.65
C ALA A 15 -5.28 -3.33 6.76
N SER A 16 -6.16 -4.27 6.40
CA SER A 16 -7.61 -4.08 6.36
C SER A 16 -8.37 -4.57 7.60
N GLY A 17 -7.66 -5.03 8.64
CA GLY A 17 -8.27 -5.55 9.87
C GLY A 17 -9.02 -6.88 9.73
N ARG A 18 -8.90 -7.58 8.59
CA ARG A 18 -9.52 -8.91 8.36
C ARG A 18 -8.81 -10.03 9.12
N SER A 19 -7.58 -9.82 9.59
CA SER A 19 -6.85 -10.78 10.43
C SER A 19 -7.26 -10.76 11.91
N TYR A 20 -8.18 -9.87 12.30
CA TYR A 20 -8.69 -9.72 13.68
C TYR A 20 -7.60 -9.55 14.75
N ASP A 21 -6.53 -8.83 14.44
CA ASP A 21 -5.50 -8.49 15.42
C ASP A 21 -6.02 -7.44 16.40
N SER A 22 -6.07 -7.78 17.69
CA SER A 22 -6.62 -6.90 18.74
C SER A 22 -5.75 -5.67 19.00
N ARG A 23 -4.47 -5.66 18.58
CA ARG A 23 -3.57 -4.52 18.74
C ARG A 23 -4.01 -3.30 17.92
N TYR A 24 -4.68 -3.53 16.79
CA TYR A 24 -5.13 -2.47 15.88
C TYR A 24 -6.52 -2.79 15.30
N PRO A 25 -7.59 -2.52 16.07
CA PRO A 25 -8.96 -2.79 15.62
C PRO A 25 -9.29 -1.99 14.36
N GLY A 26 -9.74 -2.69 13.32
CA GLY A 26 -10.02 -2.11 12.00
C GLY A 26 -8.81 -2.01 11.06
N GLY A 27 -7.65 -2.53 11.45
CA GLY A 27 -6.48 -2.68 10.58
C GLY A 27 -5.41 -1.59 10.76
N THR A 28 -4.21 -1.88 10.26
CA THR A 28 -3.05 -0.99 10.46
C THR A 28 -3.20 0.32 9.69
N ILE A 29 -3.81 0.34 8.50
CA ILE A 29 -3.96 1.58 7.72
C ILE A 29 -4.80 2.58 8.50
N ARG A 30 -5.95 2.16 9.05
CA ARG A 30 -6.80 3.00 9.89
C ARG A 30 -6.03 3.55 11.09
N ALA A 31 -5.25 2.71 11.77
CA ALA A 31 -4.44 3.12 12.92
C ALA A 31 -3.32 4.11 12.54
N GLN A 32 -2.75 3.99 11.35
CA GLN A 32 -1.65 4.82 10.85
C GLN A 32 -2.10 6.19 10.32
N LYS A 33 -3.33 6.33 9.82
CA LYS A 33 -3.86 7.58 9.21
C LYS A 33 -3.57 8.85 10.02
N PRO A 34 -3.85 8.92 11.35
CA PRO A 34 -3.58 10.14 12.13
C PRO A 34 -2.10 10.53 12.17
N TYR A 35 -1.20 9.55 12.15
CA TYR A 35 0.24 9.78 12.22
C TYR A 35 0.83 10.21 10.88
N PHE A 36 0.33 9.67 9.76
CA PHE A 36 0.67 10.19 8.43
C PHE A 36 0.16 11.62 8.25
N LEU A 37 -1.06 11.92 8.71
CA LEU A 37 -1.62 13.26 8.65
C LEU A 37 -0.76 14.26 9.44
N ALA A 38 -0.30 13.89 10.64
CA ALA A 38 0.62 14.70 11.44
C ALA A 38 1.98 14.94 10.76
N ARG A 39 2.32 14.15 9.73
CA ARG A 39 3.52 14.31 8.89
C ARG A 39 3.22 14.99 7.54
N GLY A 40 2.01 15.52 7.35
CA GLY A 40 1.60 16.22 6.14
C GLY A 40 1.13 15.32 4.99
N VAL A 41 0.93 14.02 5.24
CA VAL A 41 0.41 13.07 4.25
C VAL A 41 -1.02 12.70 4.63
N ASP A 42 -2.00 13.24 3.90
CA ASP A 42 -3.39 12.87 4.12
C ASP A 42 -3.76 11.58 3.36
N LEU A 43 -4.16 10.55 4.10
CA LEU A 43 -4.59 9.26 3.57
C LEU A 43 -6.12 9.09 3.61
N SER A 44 -6.88 10.14 3.93
CA SER A 44 -8.34 10.12 4.12
C SER A 44 -9.10 9.62 2.89
N ALA A 45 -8.59 9.90 1.68
CA ALA A 45 -9.18 9.48 0.42
C ALA A 45 -9.03 7.98 0.10
N TYR A 46 -8.19 7.25 0.83
CA TYR A 46 -7.93 5.84 0.59
C TYR A 46 -8.74 4.93 1.51
N PHE A 47 -9.05 3.74 1.01
CA PHE A 47 -9.66 2.68 1.81
C PHE A 47 -8.76 2.30 2.99
N ASP A 48 -9.36 1.86 4.10
CA ASP A 48 -8.64 1.38 5.28
C ASP A 48 -8.06 -0.02 5.02
N GLY A 49 -7.13 -0.13 4.08
CA GLY A 49 -6.48 -1.38 3.69
C GLY A 49 -5.61 -1.19 2.45
N THR A 50 -4.87 -2.24 2.09
CA THR A 50 -4.02 -2.27 0.90
C THR A 50 -4.56 -3.25 -0.13
N LEU A 51 -4.43 -2.91 -1.42
CA LEU A 51 -4.58 -3.85 -2.52
C LEU A 51 -3.18 -4.41 -2.85
N ASN A 52 -2.99 -5.72 -2.67
CA ASN A 52 -1.70 -6.36 -2.95
C ASN A 52 -1.67 -6.80 -4.41
N VAL A 53 -0.65 -6.35 -5.15
CA VAL A 53 -0.47 -6.65 -6.56
C VAL A 53 0.89 -7.26 -6.77
N ASP A 54 0.93 -8.45 -7.37
CA ASP A 54 2.16 -9.10 -7.81
C ASP A 54 2.56 -8.56 -9.19
N LEU A 55 3.78 -8.00 -9.29
CA LEU A 55 4.40 -7.43 -10.49
C LEU A 55 5.57 -8.28 -10.98
N ALA A 56 5.57 -9.58 -10.70
CA ALA A 56 6.63 -10.50 -11.12
C ALA A 56 7.09 -10.26 -12.59
N PRO A 57 8.41 -10.31 -12.87
CA PRO A 57 9.47 -10.80 -11.99
C PRO A 57 10.06 -9.74 -11.05
N HIS A 58 9.72 -8.46 -11.16
CA HIS A 58 10.32 -7.41 -10.31
C HIS A 58 9.39 -6.20 -10.10
N VAL A 59 9.48 -5.57 -8.93
CA VAL A 59 8.91 -4.23 -8.70
C VAL A 59 9.99 -3.19 -9.05
N PRO A 60 9.75 -2.26 -9.99
CA PRO A 60 10.71 -1.20 -10.24
C PRO A 60 10.77 -0.24 -9.05
N ALA A 61 11.98 0.25 -8.75
CA ALA A 61 12.15 1.28 -7.73
C ALA A 61 11.45 2.58 -8.17
N PRO A 62 10.65 3.22 -7.29
CA PRO A 62 10.04 4.51 -7.60
C PRO A 62 11.12 5.57 -7.77
N LYS A 63 10.96 6.42 -8.80
CA LYS A 63 11.85 7.56 -9.05
C LYS A 63 11.53 8.78 -8.18
N HIS A 64 10.29 8.86 -7.70
CA HIS A 64 9.79 9.94 -6.89
C HIS A 64 9.03 9.37 -5.69
N CYS A 65 9.35 9.88 -4.50
CA CYS A 65 8.69 9.52 -3.26
C CYS A 65 7.93 10.74 -2.74
N LEU A 66 6.64 10.56 -2.45
CA LEU A 66 5.83 11.56 -1.76
C LEU A 66 6.24 11.67 -0.29
N PHE A 67 6.63 10.54 0.31
CA PHE A 67 7.03 10.46 1.70
C PHE A 67 8.11 9.41 1.90
N GLN A 68 9.10 9.71 2.74
CA GLN A 68 10.03 8.73 3.27
C GLN A 68 10.40 9.10 4.70
N GLY A 69 10.08 8.24 5.67
CA GLY A 69 10.34 8.56 7.07
C GLY A 69 9.79 7.54 8.07
N ARG A 70 10.33 7.61 9.29
CA ARG A 70 9.89 6.76 10.42
C ARG A 70 8.63 7.32 11.05
N ILE A 71 7.65 6.47 11.31
CA ILE A 71 6.42 6.83 12.02
C ILE A 71 6.21 5.85 13.17
N LYS A 72 6.16 6.38 14.39
CA LYS A 72 5.70 5.66 15.57
C LYS A 72 4.18 5.74 15.65
N TRP A 73 3.49 4.77 15.06
CA TRP A 73 2.03 4.75 14.91
C TRP A 73 1.31 3.90 15.97
N HIS A 74 2.07 3.25 16.84
CA HIS A 74 1.58 2.48 17.99
C HIS A 74 2.58 2.63 19.15
N PRO A 75 2.18 2.49 20.43
CA PRO A 75 3.08 2.58 21.57
C PRO A 75 4.39 1.78 21.43
N ASP A 76 4.29 0.59 20.85
CA ASP A 76 5.40 -0.37 20.69
C ASP A 76 5.87 -0.58 19.25
N ILE A 77 5.30 0.15 18.27
CA ILE A 77 5.60 -0.03 16.84
C ILE A 77 6.01 1.30 16.22
N GLU A 78 7.22 1.30 15.65
CA GLU A 78 7.74 2.32 14.77
C GLU A 78 8.27 1.65 13.51
N GLU A 79 7.84 2.14 12.35
CA GLU A 79 8.27 1.61 11.05
C GLU A 79 8.75 2.76 10.16
N LEU A 80 9.75 2.47 9.33
CA LEU A 80 10.18 3.33 8.24
C LEU A 80 9.28 3.06 7.04
N PHE A 81 8.62 4.10 6.54
CA PHE A 81 7.76 4.03 5.37
C PHE A 81 8.36 4.78 4.19
N MET A 82 8.07 4.29 3.00
CA MET A 82 8.20 5.02 1.75
C MET A 82 6.85 4.97 1.02
N LEU A 83 6.34 6.14 0.60
CA LEU A 83 5.13 6.27 -0.21
C LEU A 83 5.50 6.90 -1.54
N ALA A 84 5.09 6.27 -2.64
CA ALA A 84 5.33 6.78 -3.99
C ALA A 84 4.00 6.91 -4.75
N PRO A 85 3.75 8.03 -5.44
CA PRO A 85 2.52 8.21 -6.19
C PRO A 85 2.46 7.27 -7.40
N ILE A 86 1.29 6.68 -7.58
CA ILE A 86 1.01 5.73 -8.66
C ILE A 86 -0.32 6.06 -9.34
N GLU A 87 -0.50 5.48 -10.51
CA GLU A 87 -1.80 5.23 -11.10
C GLU A 87 -1.99 3.73 -11.29
N ALA A 88 -3.21 3.26 -11.02
CA ALA A 88 -3.63 1.88 -11.24
C ALA A 88 -4.80 1.85 -12.24
N GLU A 89 -4.66 1.10 -13.33
CA GLU A 89 -5.75 0.76 -14.23
C GLU A 89 -6.40 -0.55 -13.74
N VAL A 90 -7.66 -0.48 -13.32
CA VAL A 90 -8.44 -1.62 -12.85
C VAL A 90 -9.81 -1.59 -13.52
N CYS A 91 -10.19 -2.70 -14.16
CA CYS A 91 -11.46 -2.80 -14.91
C CYS A 91 -11.67 -1.66 -15.92
N GLY A 92 -10.60 -1.20 -16.60
CA GLY A 92 -10.65 -0.14 -17.59
C GLY A 92 -10.79 1.29 -17.02
N LYS A 93 -10.71 1.46 -15.69
CA LYS A 93 -10.71 2.77 -15.03
C LYS A 93 -9.35 3.03 -14.38
N ILE A 94 -8.90 4.28 -14.44
CA ILE A 94 -7.64 4.71 -13.83
C ILE A 94 -7.94 5.34 -12.47
N TYR A 95 -7.21 4.90 -11.45
CA TYR A 95 -7.27 5.41 -10.09
C TYR A 95 -5.92 5.97 -9.69
N ALA A 96 -5.91 7.18 -9.14
CA ALA A 96 -4.75 7.73 -8.45
C ALA A 96 -4.61 7.06 -7.07
N GLY A 97 -3.37 6.76 -6.69
CA GLY A 97 -3.08 6.09 -5.43
C GLY A 97 -1.64 6.28 -4.98
N LEU A 98 -1.27 5.51 -3.95
CA LEU A 98 0.10 5.44 -3.46
C LEU A 98 0.55 3.97 -3.42
N SER A 99 1.76 3.71 -3.87
CA SER A 99 2.50 2.53 -3.41
C SER A 99 2.86 2.76 -1.94
N TYR A 100 2.49 1.80 -1.08
CA TYR A 100 2.74 1.81 0.36
C TYR A 100 3.81 0.77 0.69
N TYR A 101 4.96 1.24 1.16
CA TYR A 101 6.09 0.38 1.44
C TYR A 101 6.62 0.56 2.87
N PRO A 102 6.25 -0.33 3.81
CA PRO A 102 6.94 -0.46 5.08
C PRO A 102 8.28 -1.18 4.88
N HIS A 103 9.40 -0.52 5.18
CA HIS A 103 10.73 -1.08 4.98
C HIS A 103 10.95 -2.35 5.84
N PRO A 104 11.39 -3.47 5.23
CA PRO A 104 11.65 -4.72 5.92
C PRO A 104 12.60 -4.61 7.12
N GLU A 105 13.53 -3.65 7.09
CA GLU A 105 14.48 -3.40 8.19
C GLU A 105 13.80 -3.03 9.51
N THR A 106 12.61 -2.46 9.45
CA THR A 106 11.83 -2.03 10.63
C THR A 106 10.54 -2.81 10.82
N LYS A 107 10.08 -3.51 9.77
CA LYS A 107 8.89 -4.36 9.80
C LYS A 107 9.24 -5.66 10.51
N LYS A 108 8.48 -6.02 11.55
CA LYS A 108 8.74 -7.23 12.35
C LYS A 108 7.98 -8.46 11.84
N GLU A 109 6.85 -8.26 11.16
CA GLU A 109 5.88 -9.32 10.82
C GLU A 109 5.26 -9.05 9.43
N HIS A 110 4.63 -10.06 8.82
CA HIS A 110 3.82 -9.91 7.59
C HIS A 110 4.59 -9.42 6.35
N PHE A 111 5.76 -10.02 6.10
CA PHE A 111 6.56 -9.74 4.91
C PHE A 111 5.86 -10.25 3.65
N GLN A 112 5.89 -9.43 2.60
CA GLN A 112 5.44 -9.82 1.27
C GLN A 112 6.64 -10.24 0.41
N PRO A 113 6.43 -11.07 -0.63
CA PRO A 113 7.45 -11.32 -1.65
C PRO A 113 7.93 -10.01 -2.28
N ALA A 114 9.20 -9.97 -2.72
CA ALA A 114 9.79 -8.76 -3.31
C ALA A 114 9.12 -8.30 -4.64
N THR A 115 8.28 -9.15 -5.23
CA THR A 115 7.50 -8.85 -6.44
C THR A 115 6.14 -8.21 -6.12
N VAL A 116 5.73 -8.21 -4.85
CA VAL A 116 4.42 -7.72 -4.42
C VAL A 116 4.52 -6.29 -3.93
N VAL A 117 3.66 -5.45 -4.48
CA VAL A 117 3.46 -4.07 -4.02
C VAL A 117 2.12 -3.96 -3.30
N GLU A 118 2.11 -3.24 -2.19
CA GLU A 118 0.88 -2.87 -1.49
C GLU A 118 0.41 -1.49 -1.98
N LEU A 119 -0.83 -1.36 -2.42
CA LEU A 119 -1.37 -0.11 -2.97
C LEU A 119 -2.45 0.47 -2.04
N LEU A 120 -2.34 1.76 -1.75
CA LEU A 120 -3.42 2.58 -1.18
C LEU A 120 -4.22 3.20 -2.32
N LEU A 121 -5.49 2.79 -2.40
CA LEU A 121 -6.44 3.22 -3.43
C LEU A 121 -7.78 3.56 -2.75
N PRO A 122 -8.65 4.37 -3.40
CA PRO A 122 -10.05 4.44 -2.99
C PRO A 122 -10.70 3.05 -3.10
N TRP A 123 -11.90 2.90 -2.55
CA TRP A 123 -12.66 1.66 -2.72
C TRP A 123 -12.94 1.40 -4.22
N ILE A 124 -12.63 0.19 -4.68
CA ILE A 124 -12.91 -0.25 -6.06
C ILE A 124 -13.83 -1.47 -6.00
N GLU A 125 -15.04 -1.32 -6.54
CA GLU A 125 -16.01 -2.41 -6.60
C GLU A 125 -15.58 -3.50 -7.59
N GLY A 126 -15.84 -4.76 -7.23
CA GLY A 126 -15.61 -5.91 -8.12
C GLY A 126 -14.16 -6.36 -8.26
N VAL A 127 -13.24 -5.85 -7.44
CA VAL A 127 -11.82 -6.26 -7.45
C VAL A 127 -11.56 -7.34 -6.40
N GLY A 128 -10.90 -8.42 -6.82
CA GLY A 128 -10.53 -9.53 -5.96
C GLY A 128 -9.25 -10.21 -6.41
N ALA A 129 -8.84 -11.26 -5.69
CA ALA A 129 -7.67 -12.05 -6.09
C ALA A 129 -7.84 -12.59 -7.53
N GLY A 130 -6.78 -12.49 -8.34
CA GLY A 130 -6.80 -12.84 -9.76
C GLY A 130 -7.23 -11.71 -10.69
N SER A 131 -7.75 -10.58 -10.18
CA SER A 131 -8.07 -9.42 -11.03
C SER A 131 -6.79 -8.85 -11.69
N PRO A 132 -6.81 -8.54 -12.99
CA PRO A 132 -5.70 -7.88 -13.65
C PRO A 132 -5.64 -6.40 -13.24
N VAL A 133 -4.42 -5.90 -13.05
CA VAL A 133 -4.14 -4.49 -12.77
C VAL A 133 -2.99 -4.06 -13.66
N LYS A 134 -3.04 -2.84 -14.18
CA LYS A 134 -1.82 -2.18 -14.69
C LYS A 134 -1.40 -1.10 -13.71
N LEU A 135 -0.11 -1.03 -13.40
CA LEU A 135 0.45 -0.05 -12.47
C LEU A 135 1.43 0.87 -13.19
N ARG A 136 1.41 2.15 -12.84
CA ARG A 136 2.38 3.15 -13.30
C ARG A 136 2.86 3.99 -12.13
N PHE A 137 4.17 4.02 -11.90
CA PHE A 137 4.78 4.98 -10.97
C PHE A 137 4.94 6.35 -11.63
N LEU A 138 4.50 7.40 -10.93
CA LEU A 138 4.62 8.78 -11.41
C LEU A 138 6.04 9.30 -11.21
N GLN A 139 6.49 10.21 -12.09
CA GLN A 139 7.90 10.66 -12.17
C GLN A 139 8.17 12.06 -11.60
N ALA A 140 7.22 12.63 -10.86
CA ALA A 140 7.09 14.06 -10.53
C ALA A 140 6.47 14.91 -11.65
#